data_AF-A0A1M3M9K0-F1
#
_entry.id   AF-A0A1M3M9K0-F1
#
_cell.length_a   1.000
_cell.length_b   1.000
_cell.length_c   1.000
_cell.angle_alpha   90.00
_cell.angle_beta   90.00
_cell.angle_gamma   90.00
#
_symmetry.space_group_name_H-M   'P 1'
#
loop_
_entity.id
_entity.type
_entity.pdbx_description
1 polymer ?
#
loop_
_entity_poly.entity_id
_entity_poly.type
_entity_poly.pdbx_seq_one_letter_code
_entity_poly.pdbx_strand_id
1 'polypeptide(L)'
;MTNRYEELLSTFETKLRILISEYQLMQAENQLLKRRENQLNEELTRANGLIEAMQKENDHLKLLNQLGGSGENRKAAKQQIDRMVREIDQCLALLIE
;
A
#
# COMPACT_ATOMS: atom_id res chain seq x y z
N MET A 1 54.79 -37.61 -6.04
CA MET A 1 54.46 -36.60 -5.00
C MET A 1 53.63 -35.43 -5.56
N THR A 2 53.73 -35.09 -6.85
CA THR A 2 52.96 -34.01 -7.52
C THR A 2 51.46 -34.30 -7.64
N ASN A 3 51.08 -35.57 -7.81
CA ASN A 3 49.71 -35.99 -8.13
C ASN A 3 48.65 -35.62 -7.07
N ARG A 4 48.99 -35.71 -5.77
CA ARG A 4 48.03 -35.43 -4.69
C ARG A 4 47.70 -33.93 -4.54
N TYR A 5 48.64 -33.06 -4.91
CA TYR A 5 48.40 -31.61 -4.92
C TYR A 5 47.52 -31.22 -6.11
N GLU A 6 47.73 -31.84 -7.28
CA GLU A 6 46.89 -31.63 -8.46
C GLU A 6 45.44 -32.09 -8.23
N GLU A 7 45.23 -33.25 -7.60
CA GLU A 7 43.89 -33.73 -7.22
C GLU A 7 43.18 -32.78 -6.23
N LEU A 8 43.91 -32.29 -5.22
CA LEU A 8 43.36 -31.36 -4.25
C LEU A 8 42.99 -30.02 -4.90
N LEU A 9 43.85 -29.51 -5.79
CA LEU A 9 43.61 -28.27 -6.52
C LEU A 9 42.41 -28.39 -7.46
N SER A 10 42.30 -29.50 -8.18
CA SER A 10 41.16 -29.80 -9.06
C SER A 10 39.84 -29.90 -8.30
N THR A 11 39.86 -30.56 -7.14
CA THR A 11 38.68 -30.66 -6.27
C THR A 11 38.27 -29.29 -5.73
N PHE A 12 39.26 -28.47 -5.35
CA PHE A 12 39.02 -27.11 -4.87
C PHE A 12 38.43 -26.23 -5.98
N GLU A 13 39.00 -26.27 -7.19
CA GLU A 13 38.50 -25.52 -8.34
C GLU A 13 37.05 -25.91 -8.67
N THR A 14 36.74 -27.20 -8.64
CA THR A 14 35.38 -27.70 -8.88
C THR A 14 34.40 -27.15 -7.84
N LYS A 15 34.75 -27.21 -6.55
CA LYS A 15 33.92 -26.67 -5.47
C LYS A 15 33.74 -25.16 -5.57
N LEU A 16 34.79 -24.43 -5.96
CA LEU A 16 34.73 -22.99 -6.17
C LEU A 16 33.79 -22.64 -7.32
N ARG A 17 33.85 -23.38 -8.44
CA ARG A 17 32.96 -23.18 -9.58
C ARG A 17 31.49 -23.43 -9.22
N ILE A 18 31.21 -24.48 -8.45
CA ILE A 18 29.86 -24.77 -7.94
C ILE A 18 29.38 -23.60 -7.07
N LEU A 19 30.20 -23.17 -6.10
CA LEU A 19 29.84 -22.06 -5.21
C LEU A 19 29.54 -20.77 -5.96
N ILE A 20 30.36 -20.43 -6.97
CA ILE A 20 30.13 -19.25 -7.81
C ILE A 20 28.81 -19.39 -8.59
N SER A 21 28.53 -20.57 -9.15
CA SER A 21 27.29 -20.83 -9.88
C SER A 21 26.06 -20.71 -8.98
N GLU A 22 26.10 -21.30 -7.79
CA GLU A 22 25.01 -21.22 -6.80
C GLU A 22 24.79 -19.77 -6.35
N TYR A 23 25.87 -19.03 -6.12
CA TYR A 23 25.80 -17.62 -5.76
C TYR A 23 25.15 -16.77 -6.87
N GLN A 24 25.51 -17.00 -8.13
CA GLN A 24 24.92 -16.31 -9.27
C GLN A 24 23.42 -16.62 -9.43
N LEU A 25 23.03 -17.88 -9.24
CA LEU A 25 21.62 -18.27 -9.25
C LEU A 25 20.84 -17.57 -8.11
N MET A 26 21.40 -17.58 -6.90
CA MET A 26 20.78 -16.93 -5.74
C MET A 26 20.65 -15.42 -5.94
N GLN A 27 21.65 -14.76 -6.56
CA GLN A 27 21.55 -13.35 -6.92
C GLN A 27 20.45 -13.08 -7.95
N ALA A 28 20.33 -13.93 -8.98
CA ALA A 28 19.29 -13.79 -10.00
C ALA A 28 17.89 -13.97 -9.40
N GLU A 29 17.70 -14.97 -8.53
CA GLU A 29 16.44 -15.18 -7.83
C GLU A 29 16.10 -14.01 -6.90
N ASN A 30 17.08 -13.49 -6.15
CA ASN A 30 16.87 -12.31 -5.31
C ASN A 30 16.42 -11.08 -6.12
N GLN A 31 17.02 -10.86 -7.30
CA GLN A 31 16.62 -9.77 -8.20
C GLN A 31 15.19 -9.97 -8.73
N LEU A 32 14.81 -11.19 -9.08
CA LEU A 32 13.45 -11.51 -9.53
C LEU A 32 12.43 -11.26 -8.41
N LEU A 33 12.72 -11.72 -7.20
CA LEU A 33 11.86 -11.53 -6.03
C LEU A 33 11.66 -10.04 -5.72
N LYS A 34 12.73 -9.24 -5.72
CA LYS A 34 12.65 -7.78 -5.54
C LYS A 34 11.78 -7.09 -6.60
N ARG A 35 11.90 -7.51 -7.87
CA ARG A 35 11.03 -6.98 -8.92
C ARG A 35 9.56 -7.33 -8.67
N ARG A 36 9.29 -8.56 -8.25
CA ARG A 36 7.93 -9.02 -7.95
C ARG A 36 7.33 -8.30 -6.75
N GLU A 37 8.13 -8.09 -5.71
CA GLU A 37 7.75 -7.33 -4.52
C GLU A 37 7.37 -5.89 -4.90
N ASN A 38 8.18 -5.21 -5.70
CA ASN A 38 7.87 -3.86 -6.17
C ASN A 38 6.56 -3.81 -6.97
N GLN A 39 6.36 -4.76 -7.89
CA GLN A 39 5.11 -4.85 -8.66
C GLN A 39 3.88 -5.03 -7.77
N LEU A 40 3.96 -5.93 -6.80
CA LEU A 40 2.88 -6.18 -5.83
C LEU A 40 2.59 -4.95 -4.98
N ASN A 41 3.63 -4.24 -4.53
CA ASN A 41 3.48 -3.01 -3.75
C ASN A 41 2.81 -1.88 -4.56
N GLU A 42 3.15 -1.75 -5.84
CA GLU A 42 2.48 -0.80 -6.73
C GLU A 42 1.01 -1.17 -6.97
N GLU A 43 0.71 -2.44 -7.22
CA GLU A 43 -0.66 -2.95 -7.37
C GLU A 43 -1.48 -2.71 -6.11
N LEU A 44 -0.91 -2.99 -4.94
CA LEU A 44 -1.55 -2.75 -3.64
C LEU A 44 -1.85 -1.27 -3.43
N THR A 45 -0.91 -0.39 -3.76
CA THR A 45 -1.10 1.06 -3.63
C THR A 45 -2.21 1.55 -4.56
N ARG A 46 -2.26 1.06 -5.81
CA ARG A 46 -3.36 1.37 -6.74
C ARG A 46 -4.71 0.86 -6.22
N ALA A 47 -4.76 -0.37 -5.72
CA ALA A 47 -5.98 -0.96 -5.18
C ALA A 47 -6.50 -0.17 -3.97
N ASN A 48 -5.62 0.21 -3.04
CA ASN A 48 -5.98 1.04 -1.89
C ASN A 48 -6.50 2.42 -2.32
N GLY A 49 -5.86 3.06 -3.30
CA GLY A 49 -6.34 4.33 -3.85
C GLY A 49 -7.74 4.22 -4.48
N LEU A 50 -8.03 3.12 -5.17
CA LEU A 50 -9.37 2.85 -5.70
C LEU A 50 -10.39 2.62 -4.58
N ILE A 51 -10.03 1.88 -3.53
CA ILE A 51 -10.89 1.66 -2.36
C ILE A 51 -11.23 2.99 -1.69
N GLU A 52 -10.25 3.87 -1.46
CA GLU A 52 -10.48 5.19 -0.88
C GLU A 52 -11.40 6.05 -1.76
N ALA A 53 -11.21 6.02 -3.08
CA ALA A 53 -12.08 6.73 -4.01
C ALA A 53 -13.52 6.22 -3.95
N MET A 54 -13.72 4.90 -3.95
CA MET A 54 -15.05 4.27 -3.83
C MET A 54 -15.69 4.55 -2.48
N GLN A 55 -14.92 4.59 -1.40
CA GLN A 55 -15.41 4.97 -0.07
C GLN A 55 -15.92 6.41 -0.06
N LYS A 56 -15.17 7.36 -0.62
CA LYS A 56 -15.60 8.76 -0.76
C LYS A 56 -16.88 8.88 -1.58
N GLU A 57 -16.96 8.17 -2.72
CA GLU A 57 -18.16 8.18 -3.55
C GLU A 57 -19.38 7.59 -2.81
N ASN A 58 -19.18 6.49 -2.08
CA ASN A 58 -20.24 5.90 -1.26
C ASN A 58 -20.70 6.84 -0.15
N ASP A 59 -19.78 7.52 0.52
CA ASP A 59 -20.14 8.50 1.56
C ASP A 59 -20.87 9.71 0.98
N HIS A 60 -20.49 10.17 -0.22
CA HIS A 60 -21.25 11.17 -0.97
C HIS A 60 -22.67 10.69 -1.29
N LEU A 61 -22.83 9.45 -1.75
CA LEU A 61 -24.15 8.87 -2.05
C LEU A 61 -25.00 8.71 -0.78
N LYS A 62 -24.41 8.30 0.34
CA LYS A 62 -25.11 8.24 1.64
C LYS A 62 -25.58 9.62 2.08
N LEU A 63 -24.72 10.63 1.95
CA LEU A 63 -25.08 12.02 2.25
C LEU A 63 -26.24 12.49 1.37
N LEU A 64 -26.18 12.22 0.06
CA LEU A 64 -27.25 12.56 -0.88
C LEU A 64 -28.55 11.81 -0.57
N ASN A 65 -28.50 10.54 -0.17
CA ASN A 65 -29.69 9.79 0.26
C ASN A 65 -30.30 10.32 1.57
N GLN A 66 -29.46 10.76 2.51
CA GLN A 66 -29.92 11.44 3.72
C GLN A 66 -30.55 12.81 3.40
N LEU A 67 -30.03 13.53 2.40
CA LEU A 67 -30.57 14.82 1.97
C LEU A 67 -31.81 14.69 1.06
N GLY A 68 -31.88 13.63 0.24
CA GLY A 68 -32.88 13.41 -0.80
C GLY A 68 -34.05 12.51 -0.42
N GLY A 69 -33.98 11.82 0.72
CA GLY A 69 -35.09 11.00 1.25
C GLY A 69 -36.33 11.81 1.67
N SER A 70 -37.39 11.10 2.06
CA SER A 70 -38.70 11.63 2.51
C SER A 70 -38.60 12.86 3.44
N GLY A 71 -39.69 13.62 3.62
CA GLY A 71 -39.68 14.89 4.38
C GLY A 71 -39.06 14.84 5.79
N GLU A 72 -38.99 13.66 6.39
CA GLU A 72 -38.33 13.38 7.67
C GLU A 72 -36.79 13.41 7.57
N ASN A 73 -36.22 12.85 6.50
CA ASN A 73 -34.79 12.87 6.19
C ASN A 73 -34.27 14.29 5.91
N ARG A 74 -35.05 15.13 5.19
CA ARG A 74 -34.72 16.55 5.00
C ARG A 74 -34.66 17.33 6.30
N LYS A 75 -35.55 17.01 7.26
CA LYS A 75 -35.58 17.66 8.57
C LYS A 75 -34.36 17.29 9.41
N ALA A 76 -33.99 16.00 9.40
CA ALA A 76 -32.79 15.51 10.07
C ALA A 76 -31.51 16.11 9.47
N ALA A 77 -31.41 16.16 8.13
CA ALA A 77 -30.26 16.75 7.44
C ALA A 77 -30.13 18.26 7.72
N LYS A 78 -31.24 19.00 7.75
CA LYS A 78 -31.24 20.41 8.15
C LYS A 78 -30.74 20.61 9.59
N GLN A 79 -31.17 19.79 10.54
CA GLN A 79 -30.68 19.86 11.92
C GLN A 79 -29.19 19.49 12.05
N GLN A 80 -28.69 18.60 11.19
CA GLN A 80 -27.26 18.27 11.13
C GLN A 80 -26.44 19.47 10.62
N ILE A 81 -26.92 20.13 9.56
CA ILE A 81 -26.30 21.34 8.99
C ILE A 81 -26.31 22.47 10.02
N ASP A 82 -27.45 22.73 10.66
CA ASP A 82 -27.58 23.79 11.68
C ASP A 82 -26.64 23.56 12.88
N ARG A 83 -26.33 22.29 13.21
CA ARG A 83 -25.33 21.95 14.24
C ARG A 83 -23.90 22.21 13.76
N MET A 84 -23.55 21.76 12.56
CA MET A 84 -22.23 22.01 11.98
C MET A 84 -21.93 23.51 11.84
N VAL A 85 -22.91 24.31 11.43
CA VAL A 85 -22.73 25.77 11.34
C VAL A 85 -22.47 26.39 12.71
N ARG A 86 -23.17 25.97 13.77
CA ARG A 86 -22.90 26.44 15.14
C ARG A 86 -21.53 26.06 15.65
N GLU A 87 -21.05 24.86 15.35
CA GLU A 87 -19.70 24.43 15.73
C GLU A 87 -18.63 25.26 14.99
N ILE A 88 -18.85 25.57 13.71
CA ILE A 88 -17.98 26.49 12.95
C ILE A 88 -17.99 27.88 13.58
N ASP A 89 -19.17 28.42 13.91
CA ASP A 89 -19.30 29.73 14.55
C ASP A 89 -18.60 29.77 15.93
N GLN A 90 -18.70 28.69 16.72
CA GLN A 90 -18.00 28.57 18.00
C GLN A 90 -16.47 28.51 17.82
N CYS A 91 -15.98 27.73 16.86
CA CYS A 91 -14.55 27.68 16.53
C CYS A 91 -14.03 29.02 16.01
N LEU A 92 -14.82 29.74 15.20
CA LEU A 92 -14.47 31.08 14.72
C LEU A 92 -14.45 32.10 15.86
N ALA A 93 -15.40 32.04 16.79
CA ALA A 93 -15.41 32.90 17.97
C ALA A 93 -14.15 32.69 18.83
N LEU A 94 -13.74 31.43 19.04
CA LEU A 94 -12.51 31.08 19.75
C LEU A 94 -11.20 31.48 19.03
N LEU A 95 -11.26 31.80 17.74
CA LEU A 95 -10.13 32.25 16.92
C LEU A 95 -9.99 33.77 16.86
N ILE A 96 -11.05 34.50 17.23
CA ILE A 96 -11.13 35.96 17.19
C ILE A 96 -10.92 36.56 18.61
N GLU A 97 -10.93 35.73 19.64
CA GLU A 97 -10.54 36.05 21.03
C GLU A 97 -9.05 35.73 21.28
#